data_AF-A0A920J0P6-F1
#
_entry.id   AF-A0A920J0P6-F1
#
_cell.length_a   1.000
_cell.length_b   1.000
_cell.length_c   1.000
_cell.angle_alpha   90.00
_cell.angle_beta   90.00
_cell.angle_gamma   90.00
#
_symmetry.space_group_name_H-M   'P 1'
#
loop_
_entity.id
_entity.type
_entity.pdbx_description
1 polymer ?
#
loop_
_entity_poly.entity_id
_entity_poly.type
_entity_poly.pdbx_seq_one_letter_code
_entity_poly.pdbx_strand_id
1 'polypeptide(L)' 'MIRFAREKLSAGVAPREIDFLETMPKTRSGKIMRRLLKARELGEPEGDISTLEDD' A
#
# COMPACT_ATOMS: atom_id res chain seq x y z
N MET A 1 8.65 10.17 11.25
CA MET A 1 8.81 9.34 10.04
C MET A 1 8.93 10.15 8.75
N ILE A 2 8.03 11.09 8.45
CA ILE A 2 8.10 11.87 7.19
C ILE A 2 9.44 12.62 7.05
N ARG A 3 9.99 13.19 8.14
CA ARG A 3 11.34 13.80 8.14
C ARG A 3 12.43 12.81 7.70
N PHE A 4 12.43 11.60 8.26
CA PHE A 4 13.38 10.55 7.89
C PHE A 4 13.28 10.18 6.41
N ALA A 5 12.06 10.06 5.88
CA ALA A 5 11.85 9.81 4.45
C ALA A 5 12.34 10.97 3.58
N ARG A 6 12.10 12.23 3.97
CA ARG A 6 12.59 13.42 3.25
C ARG A 6 14.11 13.63 3.33
N GLU A 7 14.76 13.14 4.39
CA GLU A 7 16.22 13.17 4.51
C GLU A 7 16.90 12.09 3.65
N LYS A 8 16.21 10.96 3.42
CA LYS A 8 16.74 9.81 2.66
C LYS A 8 16.28 9.75 1.20
N LEU A 9 15.16 10.39 0.86
CA LEU A 9 14.59 10.45 -0.47
C LEU A 9 14.60 11.90 -0.97
N SER A 10 14.72 12.10 -2.28
CA SER A 10 14.61 13.44 -2.86
C SER A 10 13.22 14.04 -2.63
N ALA A 11 13.14 15.37 -2.56
CA ALA A 11 11.90 16.08 -2.22
C ALA A 11 10.71 15.74 -3.13
N GLY A 12 10.96 15.38 -4.40
CA GLY A 12 9.91 14.98 -5.34
C GLY A 12 9.41 13.54 -5.18
N VAL A 13 10.13 12.70 -4.44
CA VAL A 13 9.82 11.27 -4.24
C VAL A 13 9.39 10.97 -2.81
N ALA A 14 9.71 11.85 -1.87
CA ALA A 14 9.28 11.70 -0.49
C ALA A 14 7.74 11.62 -0.42
N PRO A 15 7.18 10.64 0.34
CA PRO A 15 5.74 10.48 0.45
C PRO A 15 5.10 11.72 1.09
N ARG A 16 3.93 12.09 0.57
CA ARG A 16 3.14 13.21 1.08
C ARG A 16 2.40 12.82 2.36
N GLU A 17 1.86 11.60 2.36
CA GLU A 17 1.05 11.04 3.44
C GLU A 17 1.50 9.59 3.73
N ILE A 18 1.24 9.12 4.95
CA ILE A 18 1.60 7.77 5.41
C ILE A 18 0.48 7.26 6.30
N ASP A 19 -0.20 6.21 5.83
CA ASP A 19 -1.24 5.51 6.59
C ASP A 19 -0.74 4.18 7.16
N PHE A 20 -1.20 3.88 8.37
CA PHE A 20 -0.90 2.64 9.06
C PHE A 20 -2.12 1.73 8.99
N LEU A 21 -1.95 0.61 8.30
CA LEU A 21 -2.94 -0.46 8.25
C LEU A 21 -2.59 -1.51 9.30
N GLU A 22 -3.61 -2.04 9.97
CA GLU A 22 -3.44 -3.14 10.93
C GLU A 22 -2.91 -4.40 10.24
N THR A 23 -3.44 -4.68 9.04
CA THR A 23 -3.02 -5.81 8.20
C THR A 23 -2.72 -5.34 6.79
N MET A 24 -1.64 -5.87 6.22
CA MET A 24 -1.23 -5.57 4.85
C MET A 24 -1.86 -6.61 3.92
N PRO A 25 -2.64 -6.22 2.89
CA PRO A 25 -3.24 -7.18 1.97
C PRO A 25 -2.16 -7.90 1.18
N LYS A 26 -2.13 -9.23 1.31
CA LYS A 26 -1.18 -10.12 0.66
C LYS A 26 -1.90 -11.24 -0.06
N THR A 27 -1.26 -11.78 -1.09
CA THR A 27 -1.68 -13.03 -1.73
C THR A 27 -1.35 -14.22 -0.84
N ARG A 28 -1.95 -15.39 -1.08
CA ARG A 28 -1.58 -16.70 -0.46
C ARG A 28 -0.11 -17.14 -0.56
N SER A 29 0.70 -16.37 -1.28
CA SER A 29 2.15 -16.54 -1.40
C SER A 29 2.94 -15.45 -0.67
N GLY A 30 2.27 -14.64 0.15
CA GLY A 30 2.83 -13.53 0.91
C GLY A 30 3.15 -12.25 0.12
N LYS A 31 2.78 -12.17 -1.17
CA LYS A 31 3.08 -10.98 -1.99
C LYS A 31 2.10 -9.87 -1.70
N ILE A 32 2.60 -8.67 -1.41
CA ILE A 32 1.77 -7.48 -1.17
C ILE A 32 0.97 -7.12 -2.42
N MET A 33 -0.35 -7.03 -2.29
CA MET A 33 -1.26 -6.68 -3.39
C MET A 33 -1.33 -5.16 -3.58
N ARG A 34 -0.25 -4.55 -4.08
CA ARG A 34 -0.17 -3.08 -4.31
C ARG A 34 -1.28 -2.53 -5.20
N ARG A 35 -1.79 -3.33 -6.14
CA ARG A 35 -2.93 -2.99 -7.00
C ARG A 35 -4.18 -2.71 -6.18
N LEU A 36 -4.45 -3.54 -5.17
CA LEU A 36 -5.60 -3.40 -4.27
C LEU A 36 -5.48 -2.11 -3.46
N LEU A 37 -4.30 -1.86 -2.89
CA LEU A 37 -4.02 -0.62 -2.15
C LEU A 37 -4.22 0.62 -3.03
N LYS A 38 -3.79 0.56 -4.29
CA LYS A 38 -4.01 1.66 -5.25
C LYS A 38 -5.50 1.86 -5.56
N ALA A 39 -6.27 0.77 -5.76
CA ALA A 39 -7.70 0.86 -6.02
C ALA A 39 -8.45 1.51 -4.85
N ARG A 40 -8.12 1.12 -3.61
CA ARG A 40 -8.68 1.72 -2.38
C ARG A 40 -8.40 3.21 -2.28
N GLU A 41 -7.16 3.60 -2.50
CA GLU A 41 -6.75 5.01 -2.47
C GLU A 41 -7.48 5.86 -3.52
N LEU A 42 -7.70 5.29 -4.71
CA LEU A 42 -8.37 5.98 -5.82
C LEU A 42 -9.89 5.85 -5.80
N GLY A 43 -10.48 5.08 -4.88
CA GLY A 43 -11.90 4.74 -4.87
C GLY A 43 -12.36 3.93 -6.10
N GLU A 44 -11.43 3.23 -6.75
CA GLU A 44 -11.69 2.38 -7.92
C GLU A 44 -12.14 0.97 -7.51
N PRO A 45 -12.86 0.24 -8.38
CA PRO A 45 -13.24 -1.14 -8.10
C PRO A 45 -12.01 -2.04 -7.92
N GLU A 46 -11.98 -2.76 -6.79
CA GLU A 46 -10.86 -3.61 -6.36
C GLU A 46 -10.60 -4.82 -7.30
N GLY A 47 -11.54 -5.14 -8.19
CA GLY A 47 -11.43 -6.27 -9.12
C GLY A 47 -11.43 -7.62 -8.39
N ASP A 48 -10.79 -8.62 -8.99
CA ASP A 48 -10.70 -9.96 -8.38
C ASP A 48 -9.70 -9.99 -7.20
N ILE A 49 -10.21 -10.38 -6.04
CA ILE A 49 -9.50 -10.52 -4.76
C ILE A 49 -9.45 -11.98 -4.27
N SER A 50 -9.82 -12.95 -5.09
CA SER A 50 -9.85 -14.38 -4.73
C SER A 50 -8.52 -14.98 -4.24
N THR A 51 -7.42 -14.30 -4.55
CA THR A 51 -6.06 -14.70 -4.14
C THR A 51 -5.58 -14.06 -2.84
N LEU A 52 -6.38 -13.17 -2.25
CA LEU A 52 -6.10 -12.57 -0.95
C LEU A 52 -6.01 -13.67 0.12
N GLU A 53 -5.06 -13.54 1.04
CA GLU A 53 -5.13 -14.28 2.30
C GLU A 53 -6.23 -13.65 3.15
N ASP A 54 -7.23 -14.47 3.51
CA ASP A 54 -8.08 -14.21 4.66
C ASP A 54 -7.24 -14.60 5.89
N ASP A 55 -6.61 -13.61 6.53
CA ASP A 55 -6.05 -13.73 7.88
C ASP A 55 -7.17 -13.55 8.92
#